data_AF-A0A9Q0AL91-F1
#
_entry.id   AF-A0A9Q0AL91-F1
#
_cell.length_a   1.000
_cell.length_b   1.000
_cell.length_c   1.000
_cell.angle_alpha   90.00
_cell.angle_beta   90.00
_cell.angle_gamma   90.00
#
_symmetry.space_group_name_H-M   'P 1'
#
loop_
_entity.id
_entity.type
_entity.pdbx_description
1 polymer ?
#
loop_
_entity_poly.entity_id
_entity_poly.type
_entity_poly.pdbx_seq_one_letter_code
_entity_poly.pdbx_strand_id
1 'polypeptide(L)'
;MTCPEFRDSRWGFVSVNPYVLQSHFQLTKSFSGATSHEVRDHFLQWAPHELESRLKPGIPTHKAFGQWASETARYRYCLFVDDICLESLDHETRNCPVVKVLEKDWGPLSLAERQYEIHPDFHDGETDDGEEEVGWMYLPVFDYLNWYDILTEEDAWWPFYVRPPYIDWAETKDDLVGSWRNK
;
A
#
# COMPACT_ATOMS: atom_id res chain seq x y z
N MET A 1 17.83 -19.20 28.85
CA MET A 1 16.65 -18.40 29.20
C MET A 1 15.92 -18.15 27.89
N THR A 2 15.01 -19.05 27.54
CA THR A 2 14.28 -19.09 26.27
C THR A 2 12.94 -18.40 26.48
N CYS A 3 12.68 -17.30 25.78
CA CYS A 3 11.41 -16.58 25.83
C CYS A 3 10.48 -17.19 24.76
N PRO A 4 9.38 -17.87 25.12
CA PRO A 4 8.51 -18.53 24.16
C PRO A 4 7.20 -17.74 24.03
N GLU A 5 7.12 -16.72 23.17
CA GLU A 5 5.85 -15.99 22.98
C GLU A 5 5.68 -15.23 21.63
N PHE A 6 6.37 -15.65 20.56
CA PHE A 6 6.08 -15.18 19.19
C PHE A 6 5.14 -16.14 18.45
N ARG A 7 3.89 -16.27 18.92
CA ARG A 7 2.86 -17.13 18.28
C ARG A 7 1.51 -16.45 18.06
N ASP A 8 1.45 -15.13 18.05
CA ASP A 8 0.22 -14.41 17.77
C ASP A 8 0.49 -13.23 16.83
N SER A 9 0.51 -13.53 15.53
CA SER A 9 0.82 -12.62 14.43
C SER A 9 -0.26 -11.55 14.30
N ARG A 10 0.02 -10.36 14.85
CA ARG A 10 -0.81 -9.16 14.69
C ARG A 10 -0.12 -8.21 13.72
N TRP A 11 -0.71 -8.06 12.53
CA TRP A 11 -0.23 -7.20 11.46
C TRP A 11 -0.83 -5.78 11.55
N GLY A 12 -0.10 -4.73 11.14
CA GLY A 12 -0.58 -3.34 11.21
C GLY A 12 0.22 -2.32 10.38
N PHE A 13 -0.42 -1.19 10.06
CA PHE A 13 0.15 -0.03 9.37
C PHE A 13 0.61 1.07 10.30
N VAL A 14 1.63 1.78 9.84
CA VAL A 14 2.19 2.98 10.46
C VAL A 14 1.88 4.18 9.57
N SER A 15 1.29 5.23 10.17
CA SER A 15 1.42 6.59 9.64
C SER A 15 1.87 7.49 10.78
N VAL A 16 3.02 8.14 10.59
CA VAL A 16 3.70 8.93 11.62
C VAL A 16 3.40 10.41 11.38
N ASN A 17 2.61 11.02 12.26
CA ASN A 17 2.58 12.47 12.42
C ASN A 17 2.71 12.80 13.92
N PRO A 18 3.72 13.57 14.34
CA PRO A 18 4.05 13.75 15.75
C PRO A 18 3.08 14.59 16.60
N TYR A 19 1.98 15.14 16.04
CA TYR A 19 1.13 16.10 16.78
C TYR A 19 -0.31 15.69 17.09
N VAL A 20 -0.81 14.54 16.63
CA VAL A 20 -2.19 14.10 16.92
C VAL A 20 -2.23 12.59 17.14
N LEU A 21 -2.01 12.15 18.39
CA LEU A 21 -2.13 10.75 18.80
C LEU A 21 -3.61 10.33 18.87
N GLN A 22 -4.23 10.13 17.71
CA GLN A 22 -5.39 9.25 17.56
C GLN A 22 -5.16 8.37 16.32
N SER A 23 -4.53 7.23 16.57
CA SER A 23 -4.51 6.09 15.65
C SER A 23 -5.86 5.40 15.72
N HIS A 24 -6.62 5.47 14.62
CA HIS A 24 -7.76 4.57 14.43
C HIS A 24 -7.26 3.35 13.67
N PHE A 25 -6.94 2.29 14.42
CA PHE A 25 -6.76 0.95 13.88
C PHE A 25 -8.14 0.38 13.54
N GLN A 26 -8.43 0.14 12.27
CA GLN A 26 -9.59 -0.66 11.90
C GLN A 26 -9.12 -2.10 11.61
N LEU A 27 -8.88 -2.83 12.70
CA LEU A 27 -8.61 -4.27 12.68
C LEU A 27 -9.92 -5.01 12.39
N THR A 28 -10.31 -5.13 11.13
CA THR A 28 -11.34 -6.09 10.77
C THR A 28 -10.67 -7.40 10.37
N LYS A 29 -11.09 -8.50 10.98
CA LYS A 29 -10.80 -9.88 10.53
C LYS A 29 -11.16 -10.14 9.05
N SER A 30 -11.65 -9.15 8.30
CA SER A 30 -12.33 -9.29 7.01
C SER A 30 -11.42 -9.27 5.79
N PHE A 31 -10.13 -8.98 5.91
CA PHE A 31 -9.22 -8.84 4.76
C PHE A 31 -8.21 -9.99 4.60
N SER A 32 -8.37 -11.09 5.35
CA SER A 32 -7.53 -12.27 5.14
C SER A 32 -7.81 -12.85 3.75
N GLY A 33 -6.77 -12.92 2.91
CA GLY A 33 -6.89 -13.36 1.52
C GLY A 33 -7.46 -12.32 0.56
N ALA A 34 -7.62 -11.06 1.00
CA ALA A 34 -8.08 -9.99 0.11
C ALA A 34 -7.03 -9.65 -0.95
N THR A 35 -7.50 -9.40 -2.16
CA THR A 35 -6.73 -8.91 -3.30
C THR A 35 -6.43 -7.41 -3.17
N SER A 36 -5.43 -6.92 -3.93
CA SER A 36 -5.14 -5.48 -4.09
C SER A 36 -6.40 -4.69 -4.49
N HIS A 37 -7.23 -5.28 -5.38
CA HIS A 37 -8.51 -4.72 -5.81
C HIS A 37 -9.53 -4.57 -4.69
N GLU A 38 -9.71 -5.58 -3.84
CA GLU A 38 -10.67 -5.53 -2.73
C GLU A 38 -10.22 -4.52 -1.65
N VAL A 39 -8.92 -4.41 -1.42
CA VAL A 39 -8.34 -3.36 -0.56
C VAL A 39 -8.63 -1.98 -1.14
N ARG A 40 -8.44 -1.79 -2.47
CA ARG A 40 -8.76 -0.53 -3.15
C ARG A 40 -10.23 -0.16 -3.06
N ASP A 41 -11.13 -1.11 -3.32
CA ASP A 41 -12.58 -0.89 -3.22
C ASP A 41 -12.98 -0.41 -1.83
N HIS A 42 -12.43 -1.05 -0.79
CA HIS A 42 -12.68 -0.65 0.58
C HIS A 42 -12.09 0.74 0.86
N PHE A 43 -10.86 1.01 0.40
CA PHE A 43 -10.22 2.31 0.57
C PHE A 43 -11.01 3.45 -0.07
N LEU A 44 -11.51 3.24 -1.30
CA LEU A 44 -12.34 4.19 -2.04
C LEU A 44 -13.66 4.49 -1.33
N GLN A 45 -14.22 3.53 -0.59
CA GLN A 45 -15.41 3.73 0.24
C GLN A 45 -15.06 4.43 1.57
N TRP A 46 -13.95 4.04 2.20
CA TRP A 46 -13.54 4.53 3.51
C TRP A 46 -13.07 6.00 3.48
N ALA A 47 -12.24 6.36 2.50
CA ALA A 47 -11.55 7.66 2.50
C ALA A 47 -12.50 8.87 2.51
N PRO A 48 -13.59 8.92 1.70
CA PRO A 48 -14.56 10.01 1.76
C PRO A 48 -15.27 10.10 3.12
N HIS A 49 -15.71 8.97 3.68
CA HIS A 49 -16.39 8.93 4.97
C HIS A 49 -15.48 9.37 6.13
N GLU A 50 -14.22 8.96 6.10
CA GLU A 50 -13.26 9.36 7.13
C GLU A 50 -12.97 10.86 7.03
N LEU A 51 -12.74 11.36 5.82
CA LEU A 51 -12.54 12.79 5.56
C LEU A 51 -13.72 13.60 6.07
N GLU A 52 -14.95 13.22 5.71
CA GLU A 52 -16.18 13.86 6.20
C GLU A 52 -16.27 13.87 7.74
N SER A 53 -15.91 12.76 8.39
CA SER A 53 -15.94 12.65 9.86
C SER A 53 -14.95 13.59 10.56
N ARG A 54 -13.83 13.92 9.91
CA ARG A 54 -12.80 14.84 10.44
C ARG A 54 -13.13 16.31 10.18
N LEU A 55 -13.96 16.59 9.18
CA LEU A 55 -14.42 17.94 8.90
C LEU A 55 -15.39 18.35 10.02
N LYS A 56 -15.01 19.36 10.81
CA LYS A 56 -15.81 19.80 11.96
C LYS A 56 -17.24 20.16 11.51
N PRO A 57 -18.28 19.67 12.19
CA PRO A 57 -19.66 20.02 11.86
C PRO A 57 -19.85 21.54 12.00
N GLY A 58 -20.38 22.18 10.95
CA GLY A 58 -20.69 23.61 10.93
C GLY A 58 -19.62 24.54 10.34
N ILE A 59 -18.45 24.02 9.94
CA ILE A 59 -17.57 24.77 9.04
C ILE A 59 -18.11 24.55 7.61
N PRO A 60 -18.42 25.62 6.84
CA PRO A 60 -18.73 25.46 5.44
C PRO A 60 -17.54 24.80 4.78
N THR A 61 -17.68 23.52 4.47
CA THR A 61 -16.74 22.82 3.61
C THR A 61 -16.86 23.49 2.26
N HIS A 62 -15.99 24.48 2.02
CA HIS A 62 -15.78 24.94 0.67
C HIS A 62 -15.42 23.67 -0.12
N LYS A 63 -16.15 23.36 -1.19
CA LYS A 63 -15.93 22.17 -2.01
C LYS A 63 -14.44 22.00 -2.35
N ALA A 64 -13.74 23.13 -2.54
CA ALA A 64 -12.28 23.13 -2.70
C ALA A 64 -11.53 22.57 -1.49
N PHE A 65 -11.82 22.91 -0.23
CA PHE A 65 -11.09 22.37 0.94
C PHE A 65 -11.22 20.84 1.04
N GLY A 66 -12.42 20.30 0.76
CA GLY A 66 -12.60 18.85 0.67
C GLY A 66 -11.78 18.22 -0.46
N GLN A 67 -11.74 18.89 -1.62
CA GLN A 67 -10.94 18.47 -2.77
C GLN A 67 -9.42 18.53 -2.48
N TRP A 68 -8.91 19.61 -1.88
CA TRP A 68 -7.50 19.70 -1.48
C TRP A 68 -7.14 18.65 -0.44
N ALA A 69 -8.04 18.37 0.50
CA ALA A 69 -7.81 17.34 1.51
C ALA A 69 -7.78 15.93 0.89
N SER A 70 -8.64 15.63 -0.08
CA SER A 70 -8.66 14.33 -0.78
C SER A 70 -7.41 14.05 -1.61
N GLU A 71 -6.65 15.09 -1.95
CA GLU A 71 -5.38 14.97 -2.67
C GLU A 71 -4.16 14.81 -1.76
N THR A 72 -4.33 14.89 -0.44
CA THR A 72 -3.22 14.59 0.48
C THR A 72 -2.89 13.10 0.47
N ALA A 73 -1.62 12.77 0.72
CA ALA A 73 -1.11 11.39 0.70
C ALA A 73 -1.99 10.39 1.49
N ARG A 74 -2.54 10.82 2.63
CA ARG A 74 -3.44 10.03 3.49
C ARG A 74 -4.69 9.50 2.79
N TYR A 75 -5.27 10.28 1.88
CA TYR A 75 -6.53 9.93 1.21
C TYR A 75 -6.31 9.51 -0.23
N ARG A 76 -5.13 9.80 -0.81
CA ARG A 76 -4.75 9.35 -2.15
C ARG A 76 -4.10 7.97 -2.16
N TYR A 77 -3.34 7.62 -1.12
CA TYR A 77 -2.61 6.36 -1.06
C TYR A 77 -3.01 5.52 0.16
N CYS A 78 -3.06 4.21 -0.03
CA CYS A 78 -3.34 3.23 1.01
C CYS A 78 -2.11 2.35 1.20
N LEU A 79 -1.61 2.25 2.43
CA LEU A 79 -0.66 1.19 2.74
C LEU A 79 -1.41 -0.10 3.07
N PHE A 80 -0.99 -1.21 2.47
CA PHE A 80 -1.50 -2.55 2.76
C PHE A 80 -0.36 -3.60 2.81
N VAL A 81 -0.64 -4.77 3.39
CA VAL A 81 0.33 -5.75 3.90
C VAL A 81 -0.35 -7.07 3.76
N ASP A 82 0.32 -7.93 3.00
CA ASP A 82 -0.06 -9.30 2.74
C ASP A 82 1.04 -10.23 3.25
N ASP A 83 0.85 -11.53 3.07
CA ASP A 83 1.80 -12.55 3.55
C ASP A 83 3.23 -12.32 3.03
N ILE A 84 3.43 -11.75 1.83
CA ILE A 84 4.78 -11.45 1.30
C ILE A 84 5.45 -10.34 2.11
N CYS A 85 4.73 -9.25 2.40
CA CYS A 85 5.26 -8.16 3.23
C CYS A 85 5.69 -8.66 4.62
N LEU A 86 5.00 -9.68 5.11
CA LEU A 86 5.18 -10.23 6.43
C LEU A 86 6.33 -11.21 6.51
N GLU A 87 6.45 -12.08 5.52
CA GLU A 87 7.61 -12.94 5.33
C GLU A 87 8.89 -12.10 5.14
N SER A 88 8.79 -10.91 4.52
CA SER A 88 9.94 -10.02 4.34
C SER A 88 10.65 -9.62 5.64
N LEU A 89 9.97 -9.73 6.81
CA LEU A 89 10.59 -9.50 8.12
C LEU A 89 11.69 -10.51 8.45
N ASP A 90 11.60 -11.72 7.90
CA ASP A 90 12.55 -12.82 8.14
C ASP A 90 13.67 -12.89 7.07
N HIS A 91 13.73 -11.90 6.16
CA HIS A 91 14.69 -11.87 5.05
C HIS A 91 15.61 -10.66 5.10
N GLU A 92 16.92 -10.92 5.03
CA GLU A 92 17.98 -9.89 5.08
C GLU A 92 18.35 -9.35 3.68
N THR A 93 17.36 -9.13 2.79
CA THR A 93 17.66 -8.46 1.51
C THR A 93 17.76 -6.94 1.71
N ARG A 94 18.42 -6.26 0.76
CA ARG A 94 18.73 -4.82 0.83
C ARG A 94 17.55 -3.93 1.23
N ASN A 95 16.36 -4.25 0.74
CA ASN A 95 15.18 -3.41 0.82
C ASN A 95 14.11 -3.96 1.79
N CYS A 96 14.39 -5.05 2.51
CA CYS A 96 13.46 -5.62 3.48
C CYS A 96 13.57 -4.96 4.88
N PRO A 97 12.46 -4.87 5.64
CA PRO A 97 11.12 -5.31 5.28
C PRO A 97 10.37 -4.31 4.40
N VAL A 98 9.35 -4.80 3.70
CA VAL A 98 8.53 -4.01 2.77
C VAL A 98 7.06 -3.95 3.19
N VAL A 99 6.38 -2.90 2.74
CA VAL A 99 4.92 -2.78 2.69
C VAL A 99 4.49 -2.52 1.25
N LYS A 100 3.18 -2.59 0.97
CA LYS A 100 2.64 -2.16 -0.32
C LYS A 100 2.01 -0.79 -0.17
N VAL A 101 2.22 0.08 -1.15
CA VAL A 101 1.50 1.34 -1.31
C VAL A 101 0.61 1.24 -2.54
N LEU A 102 -0.66 1.58 -2.38
CA LEU A 102 -1.71 1.50 -3.38
C LEU A 102 -2.20 2.91 -3.71
N GLU A 103 -2.35 3.24 -4.99
CA GLU A 103 -2.97 4.49 -5.42
C GLU A 103 -4.49 4.33 -5.57
N LYS A 104 -5.27 5.29 -5.04
CA LYS A 104 -6.75 5.27 -5.14
C LYS A 104 -7.24 5.40 -6.57
N ASP A 105 -6.54 6.20 -7.37
CA ASP A 105 -7.00 6.68 -8.68
C ASP A 105 -6.68 5.67 -9.79
N TRP A 106 -5.85 4.67 -9.49
CA TRP A 106 -5.77 3.47 -10.31
C TRP A 106 -7.13 2.80 -10.32
N GLY A 107 -7.80 2.85 -11.48
CA GLY A 107 -9.25 2.73 -11.57
C GLY A 107 -9.82 1.48 -10.91
N PRO A 108 -10.98 1.57 -10.24
CA PRO A 108 -11.67 0.38 -9.77
C PRO A 108 -12.06 -0.47 -10.99
N LEU A 109 -11.38 -1.58 -11.16
CA LEU A 109 -11.71 -2.56 -12.19
C LEU A 109 -13.05 -3.22 -11.85
N SER A 110 -13.88 -3.47 -12.85
CA SER A 110 -15.05 -4.35 -12.71
C SER A 110 -14.61 -5.78 -12.39
N LEU A 111 -15.53 -6.60 -11.86
CA LEU A 111 -15.24 -8.01 -11.57
C LEU A 111 -14.79 -8.82 -12.81
N ALA A 112 -15.15 -8.37 -14.01
CA ALA A 112 -14.70 -8.99 -15.26
C ALA A 112 -13.27 -8.57 -15.61
N GLU A 113 -12.94 -7.29 -15.44
CA GLU A 113 -11.59 -6.75 -15.68
C GLU A 113 -10.56 -7.27 -14.66
N ARG A 114 -11.00 -7.76 -13.50
CA ARG A 114 -10.13 -8.43 -12.51
C ARG A 114 -9.78 -9.88 -12.84
N GLN A 115 -10.40 -10.46 -13.87
CA GLN A 115 -10.18 -11.85 -14.27
C GLN A 115 -9.10 -11.93 -15.35
N TYR A 116 -7.87 -11.63 -14.97
CA TYR A 116 -6.68 -11.81 -15.81
C TYR A 116 -5.77 -12.90 -15.22
N GLU A 117 -4.97 -13.50 -16.10
CA GLU A 117 -3.89 -14.38 -15.69
C GLU A 117 -2.70 -13.49 -15.29
N ILE A 118 -2.19 -13.68 -14.07
CA ILE A 118 -1.03 -12.94 -13.60
C ILE A 118 0.22 -13.48 -14.28
N HIS A 119 1.03 -12.59 -14.85
CA HIS A 119 2.30 -12.96 -15.46
C HIS A 119 3.22 -13.62 -14.41
N PRO A 120 3.85 -14.79 -14.70
CA PRO A 120 4.56 -15.59 -13.70
C PRO A 120 5.77 -14.89 -13.05
N ASP A 121 6.38 -13.93 -13.74
CA ASP A 121 7.55 -13.19 -13.24
C ASP A 121 7.18 -11.88 -12.51
N PHE A 122 5.91 -11.47 -12.54
CA PHE A 122 5.45 -10.22 -11.93
C PHE A 122 4.46 -10.47 -10.80
N HIS A 123 4.42 -9.56 -9.83
CA HIS A 123 3.38 -9.59 -8.81
C HIS A 123 2.25 -8.68 -9.27
N ASP A 124 1.14 -9.31 -9.67
CA ASP A 124 0.02 -8.62 -10.31
C ASP A 124 0.37 -8.16 -11.75
N GLY A 125 -0.64 -7.95 -12.57
CA GLY A 125 -0.49 -7.59 -13.99
C GLY A 125 -0.40 -8.78 -14.96
N GLU A 126 -0.77 -8.54 -16.21
CA GLU A 126 -1.03 -9.55 -17.25
C GLU A 126 0.18 -9.79 -18.17
N THR A 127 1.02 -8.79 -18.36
CA THR A 127 2.03 -8.77 -19.43
C THR A 127 3.46 -8.90 -18.90
N ASP A 128 4.42 -9.06 -19.81
CA ASP A 128 5.86 -8.98 -19.51
C ASP A 128 6.42 -7.54 -19.54
N ASP A 129 5.55 -6.54 -19.72
CA ASP A 129 5.94 -5.13 -19.80
C ASP A 129 6.32 -4.57 -18.43
N GLY A 130 7.61 -4.32 -18.18
CA GLY A 130 8.08 -3.75 -16.91
C GLY A 130 7.40 -2.43 -16.50
N GLU A 131 6.78 -1.70 -17.42
CA GLU A 131 6.07 -0.45 -17.15
C GLU A 131 4.55 -0.63 -16.90
N GLU A 132 4.02 -1.86 -16.99
CA GLU A 132 2.62 -2.13 -16.72
C GLU A 132 2.23 -1.70 -15.29
N GLU A 133 1.18 -0.89 -15.21
CA GLU A 133 0.69 -0.34 -13.97
C GLU A 133 -0.35 -1.25 -13.30
N VAL A 134 -0.04 -1.74 -12.11
CA VAL A 134 -0.95 -2.58 -11.31
C VAL A 134 -1.61 -1.81 -10.14
N GLY A 135 -1.34 -0.50 -10.08
CA GLY A 135 -1.93 0.42 -9.11
C GLY A 135 -1.44 0.26 -7.69
N TRP A 136 -0.34 -0.48 -7.50
CA TRP A 136 0.38 -0.59 -6.25
C TRP A 136 1.85 -0.91 -6.51
N MET A 137 2.72 -0.55 -5.57
CA MET A 137 4.15 -0.90 -5.59
C MET A 137 4.65 -1.28 -4.20
N TYR A 138 5.82 -1.90 -4.12
CA TYR A 138 6.50 -2.14 -2.85
C TYR A 138 7.21 -0.88 -2.35
N LEU A 139 7.25 -0.73 -1.03
CA LEU A 139 7.90 0.37 -0.34
C LEU A 139 8.69 -0.18 0.85
N PRO A 140 10.01 0.06 0.95
CA PRO A 140 10.79 -0.31 2.12
C PRO A 140 10.30 0.43 3.36
N VAL A 141 10.05 -0.28 4.46
CA VAL A 141 9.49 0.31 5.69
C VAL A 141 10.36 1.44 6.24
N PHE A 142 11.69 1.30 6.10
CA PHE A 142 12.64 2.31 6.59
C PHE A 142 12.58 3.63 5.81
N ASP A 143 12.04 3.62 4.59
CA ASP A 143 11.95 4.80 3.71
C ASP A 143 10.55 5.44 3.73
N TYR A 144 9.63 4.92 4.57
CA TYR A 144 8.25 5.37 4.64
C TYR A 144 8.08 6.88 4.82
N LEU A 145 8.89 7.52 5.68
CA LEU A 145 8.75 8.96 5.93
C LEU A 145 9.11 9.80 4.70
N ASN A 146 10.17 9.40 3.98
CA ASN A 146 10.60 10.06 2.76
C ASN A 146 9.55 9.89 1.66
N TRP A 147 9.02 8.68 1.50
CA TRP A 147 7.93 8.42 0.57
C TRP A 147 6.64 9.14 0.93
N TYR A 148 6.31 9.28 2.22
CA TYR A 148 5.13 10.03 2.62
C TYR A 148 5.23 11.49 2.14
N ASP A 149 6.40 12.12 2.27
CA ASP A 149 6.64 13.47 1.79
C ASP A 149 6.56 13.54 0.25
N ILE A 150 7.21 12.62 -0.48
CA ILE A 150 7.14 12.53 -1.96
C ILE A 150 5.69 12.38 -2.43
N LEU A 151 4.93 11.49 -1.81
CA LEU A 151 3.54 11.21 -2.17
C LEU A 151 2.58 12.37 -1.81
N THR A 152 3.03 13.44 -1.17
CA THR A 152 2.24 14.68 -1.07
C THR A 152 2.35 15.58 -2.29
N GLU A 153 3.31 15.34 -3.18
CA GLU A 153 3.46 16.12 -4.41
C GLU A 153 2.40 15.74 -5.45
N GLU A 154 2.00 16.73 -6.26
CA GLU A 154 1.11 16.51 -7.40
C GLU A 154 1.84 15.62 -8.43
N ASP A 155 1.14 14.62 -8.96
CA ASP A 155 1.67 13.67 -9.95
C ASP A 155 2.91 12.87 -9.50
N ALA A 156 3.09 12.69 -8.19
CA ALA A 156 4.21 11.92 -7.62
C ALA A 156 4.19 10.41 -7.93
N TRP A 157 3.08 9.85 -8.43
CA TRP A 157 3.00 8.41 -8.67
C TRP A 157 3.86 7.98 -9.86
N TRP A 158 3.60 8.53 -11.04
CA TRP A 158 4.26 8.11 -12.30
C TRP A 158 5.79 8.15 -12.28
N PRO A 159 6.46 9.21 -11.77
CA PRO A 159 7.92 9.27 -11.79
C PRO A 159 8.60 8.25 -10.87
N PHE A 160 7.84 7.68 -9.93
CA PHE A 160 8.36 6.85 -8.86
C PHE A 160 7.77 5.43 -8.86
N TYR A 161 6.77 5.16 -9.69
CA TYR A 161 6.16 3.85 -9.82
C TYR A 161 7.19 2.81 -10.28
N VAL A 162 7.25 1.70 -9.55
CA VAL A 162 8.06 0.54 -9.89
C VAL A 162 7.19 -0.70 -9.85
N ARG A 163 7.18 -1.45 -10.95
CA ARG A 163 6.34 -2.64 -11.09
C ARG A 163 6.84 -3.76 -10.17
N PRO A 164 5.98 -4.28 -9.28
CA PRO A 164 6.32 -5.43 -8.43
C PRO A 164 6.70 -6.68 -9.26
N PRO A 165 7.73 -7.46 -8.88
CA PRO A 165 8.35 -7.55 -7.55
C PRO A 165 9.53 -6.60 -7.28
N TYR A 166 9.84 -5.68 -8.19
CA TYR A 166 10.92 -4.72 -8.03
C TYR A 166 10.57 -3.59 -7.05
N ILE A 167 11.58 -2.92 -6.49
CA ILE A 167 11.44 -1.70 -5.66
C ILE A 167 12.18 -0.54 -6.33
N ASP A 168 13.38 -0.77 -6.87
CA ASP A 168 14.18 0.27 -7.52
C ASP A 168 14.87 -0.18 -8.83
N TRP A 169 14.48 -1.35 -9.35
CA TRP A 169 15.08 -2.00 -10.53
C TRP A 169 16.54 -2.45 -10.37
N ALA A 170 17.14 -2.27 -9.18
CA ALA A 170 18.51 -2.70 -8.91
C ALA A 170 18.59 -4.13 -8.35
N GLU A 171 17.44 -4.79 -8.12
CA GLU A 171 17.38 -6.14 -7.58
C GLU A 171 17.95 -7.19 -8.53
N THR A 172 18.71 -8.14 -7.98
CA THR A 172 19.02 -9.40 -8.66
C THR A 172 17.88 -10.40 -8.45
N LYS A 173 17.89 -11.54 -9.17
CA LYS A 173 16.85 -12.59 -9.02
C LYS A 173 16.70 -13.09 -7.58
N ASP A 174 17.78 -13.11 -6.81
CA ASP A 174 17.77 -13.55 -5.41
C ASP A 174 17.25 -12.46 -4.46
N ASP A 175 17.27 -11.20 -4.89
CA ASP A 175 16.88 -10.02 -4.10
C ASP A 175 15.44 -9.56 -4.38
N LEU A 176 14.77 -10.11 -5.40
CA LEU A 176 13.37 -9.79 -5.70
C LEU A 176 12.49 -10.08 -4.48
N VAL A 177 11.55 -9.17 -4.21
CA VAL A 177 10.55 -9.38 -3.15
C VAL A 177 9.78 -10.66 -3.47
N GLY A 178 9.67 -11.57 -2.51
CA GLY A 178 8.97 -12.86 -2.68
C GLY A 178 9.81 -13.96 -3.33
N SER A 179 11.06 -13.71 -3.75
CA SER A 179 11.93 -14.72 -4.38
C SER A 179 12.13 -15.97 -3.51
N TRP A 180 12.03 -15.83 -2.19
CA TRP A 180 12.13 -16.90 -1.20
C TRP A 180 11.03 -17.95 -1.28
N ARG A 181 9.88 -17.65 -1.92
CA ARG A 181 8.79 -18.62 -2.13
C ARG A 181 9.07 -19.63 -3.23
N ASN A 182 10.07 -19.36 -4.08
CA ASN A 182 10.43 -20.20 -5.22
C ASN A 182 11.60 -21.16 -4.93
N LYS A 183 11.98 -21.32 -3.66
CA LYS A 183 13.11 -22.15 -3.20
C LYS A 183 12.69 -23.55 -2.75
#